data_AF-A0A4V3FJV2-F1
#
_entry.id   AF-A0A4V3FJV2-F1
#
_cell.length_a   1.000
_cell.length_b   1.000
_cell.length_c   1.000
_cell.angle_alpha   90.00
_cell.angle_beta   90.00
_cell.angle_gamma   90.00
#
_symmetry.space_group_name_H-M   'P 1'
#
loop_
_entity.id
_entity.type
_entity.pdbx_description
1 polymer ?
#
loop_
_entity_poly.entity_id
_entity_poly.type
_entity_poly.pdbx_seq_one_letter_code
_entity_poly.pdbx_strand_id
1 'polypeptide(L)'
;MTFAVTRRRPRSTTRVAVVGIDGAGRTTICRLLQDGAIADRQLVEQDLTVVHALRPYETPGAPFRHLSRKLHSLATAAELLDEPELKAAALYLQLSTYAPVEHFMIEAYQPESLVTAGHPLVDTLAHLPIQRPPVAPSQGDWQHAIDPEVLAAAEAWAEGIGCPTDLRALGAEVLSLHDLPLERLLERFRRRFRANLPDVVVLLDVNPAEAVRRLGGEGDAEEVELAQRLGGRGVSEARLAILREQYQRVTDWLETRGVLVHRIDVSGRSAQRVANLVSSKLPHVPVRPPHQEPPHLQWAGDLVAGVLA
;
A
#
# COMPACT_ATOMS: atom_id res chain seq x y z
N MET A 1 -13.80 24.60 -43.40
CA MET A 1 -14.25 24.37 -42.00
C MET A 1 -13.06 23.86 -41.21
N THR A 2 -12.46 24.73 -40.41
CA THR A 2 -11.26 24.42 -39.62
C THR A 2 -11.72 23.96 -38.24
N PHE A 3 -11.60 22.66 -37.95
CA PHE A 3 -11.88 22.15 -36.61
C PHE A 3 -10.78 22.64 -35.68
N ALA A 4 -11.12 23.60 -34.81
CA ALA A 4 -10.27 23.99 -33.69
C ALA A 4 -10.16 22.78 -32.76
N VAL A 5 -9.05 22.04 -32.87
CA VAL A 5 -8.64 21.06 -31.85
C VAL A 5 -8.23 21.88 -30.64
N THR A 6 -9.19 22.19 -29.76
CA THR A 6 -8.88 22.64 -28.40
C THR A 6 -8.09 21.52 -27.75
N ARG A 7 -6.76 21.68 -27.67
CA ARG A 7 -5.88 20.88 -26.82
C ARG A 7 -6.36 21.10 -25.37
N ARG A 8 -7.27 20.24 -24.90
CA ARG A 8 -7.64 20.17 -23.49
C ARG A 8 -6.40 19.74 -22.72
N ARG A 9 -6.09 20.46 -21.64
CA ARG A 9 -5.07 20.01 -20.68
C ARG A 9 -5.43 18.59 -20.22
N PRO A 10 -4.47 17.66 -20.14
CA PRO A 10 -4.73 16.35 -19.54
C PRO A 10 -5.23 16.58 -18.11
N ARG A 11 -6.29 15.88 -17.73
CA ARG A 11 -6.73 15.85 -16.33
C ARG A 11 -5.67 15.10 -15.54
N SER A 12 -5.22 15.68 -14.44
CA SER A 12 -4.39 14.96 -13.47
C SER A 12 -5.27 13.96 -12.73
N THR A 13 -4.93 12.68 -12.78
CA THR A 13 -5.51 11.65 -11.92
C THR A 13 -5.36 12.05 -10.45
N THR A 14 -6.45 11.96 -9.68
CA THR A 14 -6.43 12.18 -8.24
C THR A 14 -5.97 10.92 -7.53
N ARG A 15 -4.95 11.03 -6.67
CA ARG A 15 -4.43 9.93 -5.86
C ARG A 15 -5.14 9.90 -4.52
N VAL A 16 -5.79 8.77 -4.22
CA VAL A 16 -6.55 8.59 -2.98
C VAL A 16 -5.98 7.41 -2.21
N ALA A 17 -5.47 7.66 -1.01
CA ALA A 17 -4.96 6.61 -0.12
C ALA A 17 -6.01 6.19 0.90
N VAL A 18 -6.43 4.93 0.89
CA VAL A 18 -7.28 4.34 1.94
C VAL A 18 -6.38 3.68 2.99
N VAL A 19 -6.29 4.28 4.16
CA VAL A 19 -5.33 3.90 5.22
C VAL A 19 -6.06 3.61 6.53
N GLY A 20 -5.35 3.00 7.49
CA GLY A 20 -5.91 2.58 8.75
C GLY A 20 -5.13 1.40 9.33
N ILE A 21 -5.38 1.10 10.59
CA ILE A 21 -4.74 -0.04 11.27
C ILE A 21 -5.17 -1.38 10.65
N ASP A 22 -4.41 -2.44 10.91
CA ASP A 22 -4.82 -3.79 10.53
C ASP A 22 -6.16 -4.14 11.18
N GLY A 23 -7.06 -4.79 10.43
CA GLY A 23 -8.46 -5.01 10.84
C GLY A 23 -9.44 -3.87 10.50
N ALA A 24 -8.96 -2.73 9.98
CA ALA A 24 -9.84 -1.63 9.55
C ALA A 24 -10.64 -1.93 8.27
N GLY A 25 -10.28 -2.99 7.52
CA GLY A 25 -11.00 -3.43 6.31
C GLY A 25 -10.54 -2.79 5.01
N ARG A 26 -9.35 -2.17 4.95
CA ARG A 26 -8.80 -1.49 3.75
C ARG A 26 -8.96 -2.31 2.47
N THR A 27 -8.46 -3.55 2.47
CA THR A 27 -8.54 -4.47 1.33
C THR A 27 -9.99 -4.77 0.94
N THR A 28 -10.85 -5.07 1.90
CA THR A 28 -12.28 -5.35 1.67
C THR A 28 -12.99 -4.16 1.02
N ILE A 29 -12.75 -2.95 1.52
CA ILE A 29 -13.36 -1.74 0.97
C ILE A 29 -12.86 -1.47 -0.45
N CYS A 30 -11.56 -1.56 -0.68
CA CYS A 30 -10.98 -1.39 -2.01
C CYS A 30 -11.49 -2.43 -3.02
N ARG A 31 -11.68 -3.70 -2.62
CA ARG A 31 -12.33 -4.72 -3.46
C ARG A 31 -13.78 -4.35 -3.81
N LEU A 32 -14.57 -3.92 -2.81
CA LEU A 32 -15.96 -3.50 -3.06
C LEU A 32 -16.06 -2.29 -4.02
N LEU A 33 -15.11 -1.36 -3.93
CA LEU A 33 -15.00 -0.24 -4.87
C LEU A 33 -14.64 -0.73 -6.28
N GLN A 34 -13.67 -1.64 -6.39
CA GLN A 34 -13.22 -2.23 -7.66
C GLN A 34 -14.30 -3.03 -8.37
N ASP A 35 -15.07 -3.83 -7.63
CA ASP A 35 -16.12 -4.69 -8.17
C ASP A 35 -17.39 -3.92 -8.58
N GLY A 36 -17.43 -2.60 -8.34
CA GLY A 36 -18.61 -1.78 -8.57
C GLY A 36 -19.80 -2.21 -7.70
N ALA A 37 -19.54 -2.95 -6.62
CA ALA A 37 -20.54 -3.51 -5.71
C ALA A 37 -21.09 -2.44 -4.75
N ILE A 38 -21.25 -1.20 -5.21
CA ILE A 38 -21.78 -0.08 -4.44
C ILE A 38 -23.29 -0.07 -4.63
N ALA A 39 -24.04 -0.27 -3.53
CA ALA A 39 -25.50 -0.36 -3.57
C ALA A 39 -26.19 0.90 -4.12
N ASP A 40 -25.52 2.05 -4.03
CA ASP A 40 -25.99 3.31 -4.59
C ASP A 40 -25.51 3.48 -6.03
N ARG A 41 -26.36 3.07 -6.99
CA ARG A 41 -26.05 3.12 -8.42
C ARG A 41 -25.80 4.53 -8.96
N GLN A 42 -26.14 5.59 -8.22
CA GLN A 42 -25.81 6.96 -8.63
C GLN A 42 -24.30 7.26 -8.52
N LEU A 43 -23.54 6.43 -7.78
CA LEU A 43 -22.08 6.52 -7.67
C LEU A 43 -21.33 5.64 -8.68
N VAL A 44 -22.03 4.85 -9.50
CA VAL A 44 -21.44 3.83 -10.41
C VAL A 44 -20.78 4.44 -11.65
N GLU A 45 -20.97 5.74 -11.86
CA GLU A 45 -20.21 6.52 -12.84
C GLU A 45 -18.96 7.12 -12.17
N GLN A 46 -18.07 6.30 -11.62
CA GLN A 46 -16.74 6.76 -11.20
C GLN A 46 -15.68 6.01 -12.01
N ASP A 47 -14.89 6.76 -12.79
CA ASP A 47 -13.72 6.23 -13.48
C ASP A 47 -12.57 6.07 -12.47
N LEU A 48 -12.57 4.93 -11.78
CA LEU A 48 -11.63 4.62 -10.72
C LEU A 48 -10.79 3.39 -11.06
N THR A 49 -9.55 3.41 -10.59
CA THR A 49 -8.66 2.24 -10.58
C THR A 49 -8.20 2.01 -9.14
N VAL A 50 -8.24 0.75 -8.71
CA VAL A 50 -7.79 0.34 -7.38
C VAL A 50 -6.41 -0.31 -7.46
N VAL A 51 -5.49 0.06 -6.57
CA VAL A 51 -4.15 -0.53 -6.44
C VAL A 51 -3.89 -0.95 -4.99
N HIS A 52 -3.29 -2.12 -4.78
CA HIS A 52 -2.87 -2.57 -3.46
C HIS A 52 -1.38 -2.27 -3.24
N ALA A 53 -1.04 -1.34 -2.35
CA ALA A 53 0.32 -0.81 -2.26
C ALA A 53 1.39 -1.85 -1.87
N LEU A 54 1.08 -2.72 -0.89
CA LEU A 54 1.97 -3.81 -0.47
C LEU A 54 1.79 -5.09 -1.27
N ARG A 55 0.65 -5.24 -1.95
CA ARG A 55 0.27 -6.45 -2.68
C ARG A 55 -0.16 -6.14 -4.12
N PRO A 56 0.66 -5.46 -4.96
CA PRO A 56 0.30 -5.22 -6.35
C PRO A 56 -0.17 -6.46 -7.12
N TYR A 57 0.28 -7.66 -6.73
CA TYR A 57 -0.17 -8.91 -7.35
C TYR A 57 -1.69 -9.21 -7.21
N GLU A 58 -2.38 -8.56 -6.27
CA GLU A 58 -3.84 -8.60 -6.10
C GLU A 58 -4.55 -7.60 -7.02
N THR A 59 -3.82 -6.65 -7.61
CA THR A 59 -4.38 -5.65 -8.53
C THR A 59 -4.48 -6.22 -9.95
N PRO A 60 -5.68 -6.30 -10.55
CA PRO A 60 -5.86 -6.67 -11.94
C PRO A 60 -5.06 -5.75 -12.87
N GLY A 61 -4.30 -6.35 -13.80
CA GLY A 61 -3.51 -5.61 -14.78
C GLY A 61 -2.21 -4.98 -14.25
N ALA A 62 -1.93 -5.00 -12.94
CA ALA A 62 -0.72 -4.41 -12.41
C ALA A 62 0.57 -5.15 -12.88
N PRO A 63 1.66 -4.40 -13.12
CA PRO A 63 2.95 -4.99 -13.47
C PRO A 63 3.57 -5.72 -12.27
N PHE A 64 4.66 -6.45 -12.52
CA PHE A 64 5.47 -7.10 -11.48
C PHE A 64 4.73 -8.12 -10.59
N ARG A 65 3.59 -8.68 -11.06
CA ARG A 65 2.78 -9.64 -10.29
C ARG A 65 3.61 -10.79 -9.68
N HIS A 66 4.55 -11.36 -10.45
CA HIS A 66 5.40 -12.44 -9.96
C HIS A 66 6.38 -11.98 -8.87
N LEU A 67 7.09 -10.87 -9.10
CA LEU A 67 8.01 -10.28 -8.12
C LEU A 67 7.26 -9.90 -6.82
N SER A 68 6.11 -9.24 -6.95
CA SER A 68 5.30 -8.83 -5.81
C SER A 68 4.85 -10.03 -4.94
N ARG A 69 4.54 -11.19 -5.56
CA ARG A 69 4.27 -12.44 -4.81
C ARG A 69 5.52 -12.95 -4.09
N LYS A 70 6.69 -12.94 -4.75
CA LYS A 70 7.95 -13.36 -4.12
C LYS A 70 8.31 -12.47 -2.92
N LEU A 71 8.19 -11.16 -3.06
CA LEU A 71 8.43 -10.22 -1.95
C LEU A 71 7.42 -10.39 -0.81
N HIS A 72 6.16 -10.76 -1.11
CA HIS A 72 5.20 -11.11 -0.08
C HIS A 72 5.57 -12.41 0.65
N SER A 73 5.99 -13.45 -0.08
CA SER A 73 6.50 -14.68 0.53
C SER A 73 7.71 -14.40 1.44
N LEU A 74 8.61 -13.51 1.04
CA LEU A 74 9.74 -13.06 1.86
C LEU A 74 9.27 -12.42 3.17
N ALA A 75 8.31 -11.50 3.10
CA ALA A 75 7.77 -10.83 4.29
C ALA A 75 7.09 -11.82 5.25
N THR A 76 6.34 -12.79 4.72
CA THR A 76 5.71 -13.86 5.52
C THR A 76 6.75 -14.78 6.15
N ALA A 77 7.81 -15.14 5.42
CA ALA A 77 8.91 -15.95 5.96
C ALA A 77 9.64 -15.20 7.07
N ALA A 78 9.92 -13.92 6.89
CA ALA A 78 10.54 -13.07 7.92
C ALA A 78 9.70 -12.98 9.20
N GLU A 79 8.37 -12.92 9.07
CA GLU A 79 7.46 -12.96 10.22
C GLU A 79 7.55 -14.28 10.98
N LEU A 80 7.53 -15.41 10.25
CA LEU A 80 7.62 -16.74 10.83
C LEU A 80 8.95 -16.99 11.54
N LEU A 81 10.02 -16.37 11.04
CA LEU A 81 11.36 -16.45 11.62
C LEU A 81 11.59 -15.49 12.78
N ASP A 82 10.65 -14.57 13.04
CA ASP A 82 10.79 -13.48 14.04
C ASP A 82 12.05 -12.63 13.78
N GLU A 83 12.29 -12.33 12.50
CA GLU A 83 13.48 -11.62 12.00
C GLU A 83 13.10 -10.18 11.60
N PRO A 84 13.19 -9.19 12.52
CA PRO A 84 12.64 -7.86 12.30
C PRO A 84 13.35 -7.08 11.20
N GLU A 85 14.67 -7.20 11.06
CA GLU A 85 15.42 -6.59 9.95
C GLU A 85 14.94 -7.14 8.61
N LEU A 86 14.81 -8.47 8.51
CA LEU A 86 14.37 -9.09 7.27
C LEU A 86 12.93 -8.69 6.93
N LYS A 87 12.05 -8.59 7.93
CA LYS A 87 10.68 -8.09 7.75
C LYS A 87 10.69 -6.64 7.25
N ALA A 88 11.51 -5.79 7.84
CA ALA A 88 11.63 -4.38 7.43
C ALA A 88 12.15 -4.25 5.99
N ALA A 89 13.15 -5.05 5.61
CA ALA A 89 13.67 -5.10 4.25
C ALA A 89 12.60 -5.59 3.26
N ALA A 90 11.89 -6.67 3.58
CA ALA A 90 10.84 -7.21 2.74
C ALA A 90 9.72 -6.18 2.51
N LEU A 91 9.23 -5.53 3.57
CA LEU A 91 8.21 -4.48 3.47
C LEU A 91 8.72 -3.27 2.66
N TYR A 92 9.97 -2.85 2.87
CA TYR A 92 10.58 -1.78 2.09
C TYR A 92 10.63 -2.11 0.60
N LEU A 93 11.05 -3.33 0.24
CA LEU A 93 11.10 -3.80 -1.15
C LEU A 93 9.71 -3.94 -1.76
N GLN A 94 8.70 -4.36 -1.00
CA GLN A 94 7.31 -4.37 -1.47
C GLN A 94 6.83 -2.95 -1.77
N LEU A 95 7.05 -2.00 -0.86
CA LEU A 95 6.64 -0.61 -1.03
C LEU A 95 7.36 0.11 -2.17
N SER A 96 8.61 -0.26 -2.49
CA SER A 96 9.32 0.32 -3.64
C SER A 96 8.76 -0.09 -4.99
N THR A 97 7.92 -1.14 -5.05
CA THR A 97 7.16 -1.49 -6.28
C THR A 97 6.00 -0.54 -6.56
N TYR A 98 5.58 0.28 -5.59
CA TYR A 98 4.38 1.11 -5.72
C TYR A 98 4.49 2.16 -6.83
N ALA A 99 5.55 2.97 -6.87
CA ALA A 99 5.66 4.05 -7.85
C ALA A 99 5.61 3.59 -9.31
N PRO A 100 6.34 2.53 -9.73
CA PRO A 100 6.21 2.05 -11.10
C PRO A 100 4.85 1.40 -11.38
N VAL A 101 4.18 0.79 -10.38
CA VAL A 101 2.80 0.32 -10.51
C VAL A 101 1.83 1.50 -10.67
N GLU A 102 1.90 2.52 -9.81
CA GLU A 102 1.09 3.74 -9.91
C GLU A 102 1.21 4.37 -11.29
N HIS A 103 2.45 4.55 -11.76
CA HIS A 103 2.72 5.17 -13.05
C HIS A 103 2.11 4.36 -14.20
N PHE A 104 2.34 3.05 -14.22
CA PHE A 104 1.75 2.17 -15.22
C PHE A 104 0.22 2.24 -15.21
N MET A 105 -0.41 2.19 -14.03
CA MET A 105 -1.87 2.20 -13.93
C MET A 105 -2.46 3.54 -14.41
N ILE A 106 -1.80 4.66 -14.08
CA ILE A 106 -2.23 5.98 -14.55
C ILE A 106 -2.08 6.09 -16.07
N GLU A 107 -0.98 5.62 -16.65
CA GLU A 107 -0.75 5.71 -18.09
C GLU A 107 -1.65 4.78 -18.90
N ALA A 108 -1.82 3.54 -18.45
CA ALA A 108 -2.57 2.51 -19.16
C ALA A 108 -4.09 2.73 -19.08
N TYR A 109 -4.60 3.20 -17.94
CA TYR A 109 -6.05 3.29 -17.69
C TYR A 109 -6.56 4.73 -17.63
N GLN A 110 -5.68 5.72 -17.43
CA GLN A 110 -6.02 7.15 -17.30
C GLN A 110 -7.22 7.42 -16.36
N PRO A 111 -7.27 6.79 -15.17
CA PRO A 111 -8.43 6.92 -14.29
C PRO A 111 -8.55 8.35 -13.78
N GLU A 112 -9.76 8.76 -13.45
CA GLU A 112 -9.98 10.00 -12.72
C GLU A 112 -9.44 9.90 -11.30
N SER A 113 -9.68 8.75 -10.65
CA SER A 113 -9.22 8.46 -9.30
C SER A 113 -8.41 7.17 -9.26
N LEU A 114 -7.16 7.26 -8.79
CA LEU A 114 -6.37 6.10 -8.40
C LEU A 114 -6.51 5.88 -6.89
N VAL A 115 -7.27 4.88 -6.50
CA VAL A 115 -7.52 4.53 -5.11
C VAL A 115 -6.52 3.46 -4.67
N THR A 116 -5.84 3.68 -3.56
CA THR A 116 -4.81 2.75 -3.08
C THR A 116 -5.18 2.15 -1.72
N ALA A 117 -5.17 0.82 -1.62
CA ALA A 117 -5.26 0.13 -0.34
C ALA A 117 -3.89 0.22 0.36
N GLY A 118 -3.79 1.14 1.34
CA GLY A 118 -2.51 1.59 1.87
C GLY A 118 -1.81 2.60 0.94
N HIS A 119 -0.75 3.23 1.43
CA HIS A 119 0.11 4.12 0.65
C HIS A 119 1.53 4.14 1.24
N PRO A 120 2.59 3.95 0.42
CA PRO A 120 3.96 3.76 0.93
C PRO A 120 4.42 4.83 1.91
N LEU A 121 4.16 6.10 1.60
CA LEU A 121 4.56 7.21 2.48
C LEU A 121 3.71 7.28 3.75
N VAL A 122 2.40 7.07 3.66
CA VAL A 122 1.50 7.24 4.82
C VAL A 122 1.70 6.08 5.79
N ASP A 123 1.69 4.86 5.28
CA ASP A 123 1.87 3.65 6.09
C ASP A 123 3.28 3.62 6.70
N THR A 124 4.34 3.99 5.96
CA THR A 124 5.69 4.02 6.52
C THR A 124 5.83 5.05 7.64
N LEU A 125 5.27 6.25 7.47
CA LEU A 125 5.28 7.29 8.51
C LEU A 125 4.52 6.87 9.78
N ALA A 126 3.47 6.05 9.64
CA ALA A 126 2.69 5.56 10.78
C ALA A 126 3.33 4.34 11.46
N HIS A 127 3.85 3.39 10.68
CA HIS A 127 4.35 2.10 11.19
C HIS A 127 5.82 2.14 11.64
N LEU A 128 6.69 2.87 10.95
CA LEU A 128 8.12 2.80 11.23
C LEU A 128 8.48 3.30 12.65
N PRO A 129 7.92 4.40 13.18
CA PRO A 129 8.27 4.88 14.52
C PRO A 129 7.99 3.89 15.67
N ILE A 130 7.11 2.90 15.44
CA ILE A 130 6.80 1.87 16.43
C ILE A 130 7.60 0.57 16.22
N GLN A 131 8.35 0.47 15.12
CA GLN A 131 9.24 -0.64 14.81
C GLN A 131 10.65 -0.29 15.31
N ARG A 132 10.91 -0.55 16.59
CA ARG A 132 12.25 -0.38 17.15
C ARG A 132 13.20 -1.44 16.59
N PRO A 133 14.46 -1.08 16.30
CA PRO A 133 15.49 -2.06 15.99
C PRO A 133 15.66 -3.03 17.18
N PRO A 134 15.99 -4.30 16.92
CA PRO A 134 16.26 -5.23 18.00
C PRO A 134 17.50 -4.79 18.79
N VAL A 135 17.54 -5.15 20.08
CA VAL A 135 18.65 -4.81 20.99
C VAL A 135 19.95 -5.55 20.62
N ALA A 136 19.83 -6.71 19.96
CA ALA A 136 20.95 -7.45 19.42
C ALA A 136 20.56 -8.01 18.04
N PRO A 137 21.47 -7.98 17.05
CA PRO A 137 21.21 -8.56 15.74
C PRO A 137 21.01 -10.06 15.87
N SER A 138 20.04 -10.59 15.12
CA SER A 138 19.86 -12.04 15.03
C SER A 138 21.11 -12.68 14.41
N GLN A 139 21.56 -13.78 15.00
CA GLN A 139 22.66 -14.58 14.46
C GLN A 139 22.15 -15.84 13.73
N GLY A 140 20.83 -15.93 13.53
CA GLY A 140 20.21 -17.05 12.84
C GLY A 140 20.60 -17.11 11.37
N ASP A 141 20.81 -18.33 10.88
CA ASP A 141 21.00 -18.63 9.47
C ASP A 141 19.62 -18.73 8.78
N TRP A 142 19.01 -17.57 8.55
CA TRP A 142 17.68 -17.49 7.94
C TRP A 142 17.68 -17.84 6.45
N GLN A 143 18.83 -17.79 5.78
CA GLN A 143 18.91 -17.95 4.32
C GLN A 143 18.43 -19.35 3.90
N HIS A 144 18.71 -20.38 4.69
CA HIS A 144 18.24 -21.74 4.44
C HIS A 144 16.75 -21.95 4.70
N ALA A 145 16.09 -21.04 5.43
CA ALA A 145 14.66 -21.10 5.70
C ALA A 145 13.81 -20.40 4.62
N ILE A 146 14.45 -19.74 3.65
CA ILE A 146 13.77 -18.99 2.59
C ILE A 146 14.03 -19.68 1.25
N ASP A 147 12.99 -19.73 0.42
CA ASP A 147 13.11 -20.23 -0.95
C ASP A 147 14.22 -19.45 -1.71
N PRO A 148 15.24 -20.12 -2.25
CA PRO A 148 16.33 -19.47 -2.97
C PRO A 148 15.86 -18.57 -4.13
N GLU A 149 14.77 -18.92 -4.82
CA GLU A 149 14.22 -18.09 -5.88
C GLU A 149 13.56 -16.80 -5.37
N VAL A 150 13.01 -16.84 -4.15
CA VAL A 150 12.45 -15.66 -3.48
C VAL A 150 13.58 -14.72 -3.06
N LEU A 151 14.63 -15.28 -2.46
CA LEU A 151 15.80 -14.51 -2.06
C LEU A 151 16.47 -13.86 -3.27
N ALA A 152 16.77 -14.62 -4.32
CA ALA A 152 17.39 -14.10 -5.53
C ALA A 152 16.56 -13.00 -6.21
N ALA A 153 15.22 -13.12 -6.22
CA ALA A 153 14.35 -12.08 -6.77
C ALA A 153 14.34 -10.81 -5.91
N ALA A 154 14.42 -10.94 -4.58
CA ALA A 154 14.49 -9.81 -3.67
C ALA A 154 15.82 -9.07 -3.77
N GLU A 155 16.94 -9.80 -3.85
CA GLU A 155 18.28 -9.26 -4.04
C GLU A 155 18.40 -8.55 -5.39
N ALA A 156 17.94 -9.17 -6.48
CA ALA A 156 17.94 -8.55 -7.80
C ALA A 156 17.07 -7.28 -7.85
N TRP A 157 15.94 -7.26 -7.15
CA TRP A 157 15.11 -6.06 -7.04
C TRP A 157 15.80 -4.98 -6.21
N ALA A 158 16.42 -5.34 -5.09
CA ALA A 158 17.18 -4.43 -4.24
C ALA A 158 18.34 -3.78 -5.01
N GLU A 159 19.13 -4.58 -5.72
CA GLU A 159 20.20 -4.11 -6.60
C GLU A 159 19.65 -3.18 -7.67
N GLY A 160 18.56 -3.58 -8.34
CA GLY A 160 17.90 -2.76 -9.35
C GLY A 160 17.60 -1.37 -8.83
N ILE A 161 16.89 -1.25 -7.70
CA ILE A 161 16.52 0.05 -7.13
C ILE A 161 17.68 0.77 -6.40
N GLY A 162 18.92 0.28 -6.51
CA GLY A 162 20.13 0.90 -5.95
C GLY A 162 20.26 0.74 -4.43
N CYS A 163 19.73 -0.34 -3.86
CA CYS A 163 19.82 -0.68 -2.45
C CYS A 163 20.85 -1.81 -2.20
N PRO A 164 21.34 -1.97 -0.95
CA PRO A 164 22.15 -3.13 -0.60
C PRO A 164 21.43 -4.45 -0.87
N THR A 165 22.14 -5.44 -1.40
CA THR A 165 21.62 -6.80 -1.61
C THR A 165 21.62 -7.62 -0.32
N ASP A 166 22.45 -7.26 0.66
CA ASP A 166 22.33 -7.79 2.03
C ASP A 166 21.02 -7.27 2.65
N LEU A 167 19.99 -8.11 2.62
CA LEU A 167 18.66 -7.79 3.10
C LEU A 167 18.63 -7.49 4.60
N ARG A 168 19.51 -8.10 5.40
CA ARG A 168 19.59 -7.79 6.83
C ARG A 168 20.17 -6.38 7.03
N ALA A 169 21.22 -6.03 6.28
CA ALA A 169 21.77 -4.68 6.29
C ALA A 169 20.76 -3.62 5.83
N LEU A 170 20.01 -3.90 4.75
CA LEU A 170 18.93 -3.04 4.27
C LEU A 170 17.84 -2.85 5.35
N GLY A 171 17.43 -3.94 6.01
CA GLY A 171 16.46 -3.92 7.09
C GLY A 171 16.91 -3.08 8.29
N ALA A 172 18.16 -3.31 8.74
CA ALA A 172 18.77 -2.53 9.81
C ALA A 172 18.85 -1.05 9.45
N GLU A 173 19.20 -0.72 8.21
CA GLU A 173 19.22 0.65 7.72
C GLU A 173 17.81 1.28 7.78
N VAL A 174 16.76 0.59 7.34
CA VAL A 174 15.37 1.08 7.41
C VAL A 174 14.94 1.30 8.86
N LEU A 175 15.17 0.34 9.75
CA LEU A 175 14.82 0.43 11.17
C LEU A 175 15.60 1.54 11.89
N SER A 176 16.83 1.83 11.47
CA SER A 176 17.62 2.94 12.04
C SER A 176 16.97 4.31 11.85
N LEU A 177 16.01 4.44 10.93
CA LEU A 177 15.32 5.69 10.65
C LEU A 177 14.15 5.98 11.61
N HIS A 178 13.75 5.03 12.47
CA HIS A 178 12.52 5.13 13.27
C HIS A 178 12.40 6.37 14.17
N ASP A 179 13.53 6.92 14.64
CA ASP A 179 13.56 8.10 15.52
C ASP A 179 13.62 9.43 14.75
N LEU A 180 13.66 9.41 13.42
CA LEU A 180 13.69 10.64 12.63
C LEU A 180 12.35 11.40 12.72
N PRO A 181 12.37 12.75 12.73
CA PRO A 181 11.17 13.55 12.59
C PRO A 181 10.40 13.26 11.29
N LEU A 182 9.08 13.42 11.30
CA LEU A 182 8.19 13.13 10.16
C LEU A 182 8.62 13.82 8.85
N GLU A 183 9.11 15.06 8.93
CA GLU A 183 9.63 15.81 7.79
C GLU A 183 10.79 15.10 7.11
N ARG A 184 11.74 14.60 7.91
CA ARG A 184 12.94 13.93 7.42
C ARG A 184 12.62 12.53 6.91
N LEU A 185 11.71 11.82 7.59
CA LEU A 185 11.19 10.55 7.11
C LEU A 185 10.49 10.71 5.75
N LEU A 186 9.60 11.70 5.61
CA LEU A 186 8.91 11.95 4.35
C LEU A 186 9.90 12.26 3.22
N GLU A 187 10.87 13.16 3.45
CA GLU A 187 11.88 13.51 2.43
C GLU A 187 12.67 12.27 1.98
N ARG A 188 13.11 11.44 2.93
CA ARG A 188 13.83 10.19 2.66
C ARG A 188 12.99 9.21 1.86
N PHE A 189 11.77 8.91 2.31
CA PHE A 189 10.93 7.90 1.69
C PHE A 189 10.29 8.35 0.37
N ARG A 190 10.05 9.65 0.16
CA ARG A 190 9.68 10.17 -1.16
C ARG A 190 10.75 9.89 -2.21
N ARG A 191 12.02 10.07 -1.85
CA ARG A 191 13.14 9.77 -2.76
C ARG A 191 13.29 8.26 -2.97
N ARG A 192 13.28 7.48 -1.89
CA ARG A 192 13.47 6.01 -1.96
C ARG A 192 12.36 5.30 -2.71
N PHE A 193 11.10 5.59 -2.39
CA PHE A 193 9.96 4.98 -3.06
C PHE A 193 9.62 5.65 -4.40
N ARG A 194 10.26 6.79 -4.73
CA ARG A 194 9.92 7.64 -5.89
C ARG A 194 8.42 7.96 -5.95
N ALA A 195 7.79 8.06 -4.79
CA ALA A 195 6.36 8.26 -4.63
C ALA A 195 6.05 9.71 -4.24
N ASN A 196 4.90 10.20 -4.69
CA ASN A 196 4.35 11.48 -4.25
C ASN A 196 3.41 11.27 -3.06
N LEU A 197 3.07 12.36 -2.37
CA LEU A 197 1.96 12.32 -1.42
C LEU A 197 0.65 12.09 -2.17
N PRO A 198 -0.32 11.38 -1.56
CA PRO A 198 -1.66 11.32 -2.12
C PRO A 198 -2.33 12.69 -2.03
N ASP A 199 -3.27 12.97 -2.94
CA ASP A 199 -4.08 14.19 -2.90
C ASP A 199 -5.14 14.11 -1.79
N VAL A 200 -5.66 12.89 -1.56
CA VAL A 200 -6.66 12.58 -0.54
C VAL A 200 -6.22 11.38 0.29
N VAL A 201 -6.40 11.46 1.60
CA VAL A 201 -6.27 10.32 2.52
C VAL A 201 -7.62 10.03 3.15
N VAL A 202 -8.09 8.79 3.03
CA VAL A 202 -9.27 8.28 3.74
C VAL A 202 -8.79 7.37 4.86
N LEU A 203 -8.81 7.88 6.09
CA LEU A 203 -8.48 7.13 7.29
C LEU A 203 -9.71 6.35 7.76
N LEU A 204 -9.63 5.02 7.67
CA LEU A 204 -10.58 4.10 8.27
C LEU A 204 -10.23 3.94 9.76
N ASP A 205 -10.96 4.66 10.60
CA ASP A 205 -10.76 4.69 12.03
C ASP A 205 -11.60 3.59 12.71
N VAL A 206 -10.95 2.61 13.33
CA VAL A 206 -11.61 1.49 14.01
C VAL A 206 -11.11 1.40 15.45
N ASN A 207 -12.00 1.00 16.35
CA ASN A 207 -11.59 0.67 17.72
C ASN A 207 -10.57 -0.49 17.71
N PRO A 208 -9.40 -0.37 18.37
CA PRO A 208 -8.39 -1.42 18.43
C PRO A 208 -8.93 -2.79 18.88
N ALA A 209 -9.83 -2.83 19.85
CA ALA A 209 -10.43 -4.08 20.32
C ALA A 209 -11.27 -4.76 19.22
N GLU A 210 -12.01 -3.97 18.44
CA GLU A 210 -12.77 -4.48 17.30
C GLU A 210 -11.86 -4.95 16.17
N ALA A 211 -10.76 -4.23 15.90
CA ALA A 211 -9.77 -4.65 14.93
C ALA A 211 -9.14 -6.01 15.29
N VAL A 212 -8.76 -6.23 16.56
CA VAL A 212 -8.29 -7.54 17.04
C VAL A 212 -9.35 -8.62 16.81
N ARG A 213 -10.63 -8.35 17.13
CA ARG A 213 -11.72 -9.32 16.90
C ARG A 213 -11.85 -9.70 15.43
N ARG A 214 -11.79 -8.72 14.52
CA ARG A 214 -11.86 -8.97 13.06
C ARG A 214 -10.69 -9.83 12.57
N LEU A 215 -9.49 -9.56 13.06
CA LEU A 215 -8.28 -10.33 12.73
C LEU A 215 -8.28 -11.74 13.35
N GLY A 216 -8.99 -11.95 14.46
CA GLY A 216 -8.98 -13.18 15.25
C GLY A 216 -10.00 -14.26 14.86
N GLY A 217 -10.88 -14.06 13.86
CA GLY A 217 -11.82 -15.12 13.47
C GLY A 217 -13.16 -14.73 12.86
N GLU A 218 -13.35 -13.51 12.35
CA GLU A 218 -14.51 -13.16 11.51
C GLU A 218 -14.09 -12.70 10.10
N GLY A 219 -12.86 -13.00 9.67
CA GLY A 219 -12.31 -12.75 8.33
C GLY A 219 -12.24 -14.02 7.47
N ASP A 220 -11.95 -13.86 6.17
CA ASP A 220 -11.84 -14.97 5.19
C ASP A 220 -10.93 -16.10 5.72
N ALA A 221 -11.29 -17.35 5.40
CA ALA A 221 -10.62 -18.55 5.92
C ALA A 221 -9.09 -18.57 5.71
N GLU A 222 -8.60 -17.89 4.67
CA GLU A 222 -7.17 -17.75 4.35
C GLU A 222 -6.43 -16.80 5.32
N GLU A 223 -7.09 -15.74 5.81
CA GLU A 223 -6.53 -14.82 6.83
C GLU A 223 -6.55 -15.47 8.22
N VAL A 224 -7.57 -16.29 8.50
CA VAL A 224 -7.67 -17.09 9.73
C VAL A 224 -6.60 -18.19 9.75
N GLU A 225 -6.37 -18.88 8.63
CA GLU A 225 -5.32 -19.89 8.51
C GLU A 225 -3.92 -19.27 8.67
N LEU A 226 -3.69 -18.08 8.10
CA LEU A 226 -2.43 -17.35 8.28
C LEU A 226 -2.22 -16.94 9.75
N ALA A 227 -3.24 -16.40 10.43
CA ALA A 227 -3.17 -16.04 11.84
C ALA A 227 -2.92 -17.25 12.78
N GLN A 228 -3.48 -18.42 12.43
CA GLN A 228 -3.24 -19.67 13.15
C GLN A 228 -1.84 -20.25 12.89
N ARG A 229 -1.34 -20.18 11.65
CA ARG A 229 0.01 -20.63 11.27
C ARG A 229 1.12 -19.76 11.84
N LEU A 230 0.84 -18.49 12.12
CA LEU A 230 1.72 -17.56 12.85
C LEU A 230 1.68 -17.75 14.38
N GLY A 231 1.02 -18.81 14.89
CA GLY A 231 1.12 -19.24 16.28
C GLY A 231 0.41 -18.34 17.30
N GLY A 232 -0.67 -17.64 16.91
CA GLY A 232 -1.40 -16.74 17.82
C GLY A 232 -0.56 -15.56 18.34
N ARG A 233 0.61 -15.31 17.75
CA ARG A 233 1.44 -14.14 18.03
C ARG A 233 1.07 -13.04 17.05
N GLY A 234 0.84 -11.82 17.54
CA GLY A 234 1.29 -10.66 16.76
C GLY A 234 0.42 -9.41 16.71
N VAL A 235 -0.84 -9.42 17.14
CA VAL A 235 -1.66 -8.19 17.14
C VAL A 235 -2.34 -7.99 18.49
N SER A 236 -1.68 -7.27 19.39
CA SER A 236 -2.29 -6.87 20.66
C SER A 236 -3.10 -5.59 20.47
N GLU A 237 -4.18 -5.45 21.25
CA GLU A 237 -4.98 -4.23 21.30
C GLU A 237 -4.10 -3.00 21.61
N ALA A 238 -3.15 -3.14 22.54
CA ALA A 238 -2.20 -2.08 22.89
C ALA A 238 -1.34 -1.64 21.69
N ARG A 239 -0.83 -2.59 20.90
CA ARG A 239 -0.05 -2.26 19.69
C ARG A 239 -0.91 -1.54 18.65
N LEU A 240 -2.13 -2.00 18.44
CA LEU A 240 -3.08 -1.37 17.53
C LEU A 240 -3.52 0.02 18.00
N ALA A 241 -3.64 0.25 19.30
CA ALA A 241 -3.92 1.56 19.88
C ALA A 241 -2.79 2.55 19.58
N ILE A 242 -1.54 2.17 19.81
CA ILE A 242 -0.37 3.00 19.47
C ILE A 242 -0.34 3.29 17.96
N LEU A 243 -0.59 2.28 17.13
CA LEU A 243 -0.60 2.47 15.68
C LEU A 243 -1.73 3.41 15.22
N ARG A 244 -2.92 3.31 15.82
CA ARG A 244 -4.05 4.22 15.56
C ARG A 244 -3.67 5.66 15.88
N GLU A 245 -3.02 5.90 17.02
CA GLU A 245 -2.50 7.22 17.40
C GLU A 245 -1.45 7.73 16.39
N GLN A 246 -0.57 6.86 15.88
CA GLN A 246 0.39 7.26 14.84
C GLN A 246 -0.31 7.64 13.53
N TYR A 247 -1.33 6.90 13.08
CA TYR A 247 -2.10 7.29 11.90
C TYR A 247 -2.80 8.64 12.08
N GLN A 248 -3.38 8.89 13.26
CA GLN A 248 -3.99 10.20 13.59
C GLN A 248 -2.94 11.30 13.51
N ARG A 249 -1.79 11.14 14.19
CA ARG A 249 -0.68 12.10 14.16
C ARG A 249 -0.18 12.38 12.72
N VAL A 250 0.01 11.33 11.92
CA VAL A 250 0.50 11.46 10.54
C VAL A 250 -0.54 12.17 9.67
N THR A 251 -1.81 11.82 9.80
CA THR A 251 -2.87 12.43 8.98
C THR A 251 -3.13 13.90 9.35
N ASP A 252 -3.14 14.24 10.64
CA ASP A 252 -3.18 15.64 11.11
C ASP A 252 -2.00 16.45 10.53
N TRP A 253 -0.81 15.86 10.55
CA TRP A 253 0.39 16.48 10.01
C TRP A 253 0.36 16.63 8.48
N LEU A 254 -0.27 15.71 7.76
CA LEU A 254 -0.46 15.80 6.30
C LEU A 254 -1.50 16.87 5.92
N GLU A 255 -2.55 17.08 6.72
CA GLU A 255 -3.52 18.18 6.50
C GLU A 255 -2.80 19.55 6.48
N THR A 256 -1.82 19.76 7.37
CA THR A 256 -1.01 21.00 7.39
C THR A 256 -0.16 21.22 6.14
N ARG A 257 -0.04 20.19 5.28
CA ARG A 257 0.72 20.19 4.01
C ARG A 257 -0.18 20.18 2.78
N GLY A 258 -1.49 20.38 2.95
CA GLY A 258 -2.45 20.49 1.87
C GLY A 258 -3.00 19.16 1.35
N VAL A 259 -2.76 18.04 2.05
CA VAL A 259 -3.43 16.77 1.76
C VAL A 259 -4.84 16.82 2.36
N LEU A 260 -5.87 16.49 1.57
CA LEU A 260 -7.23 16.41 2.08
C LEU A 260 -7.42 15.11 2.87
N VAL A 261 -7.82 15.20 4.14
CA VAL A 261 -8.03 14.01 4.97
C VAL A 261 -9.52 13.83 5.30
N HIS A 262 -10.03 12.63 5.05
CA HIS A 262 -11.34 12.17 5.49
C HIS A 262 -11.18 11.07 6.53
N ARG A 263 -11.72 11.31 7.73
CA ARG A 263 -11.75 10.32 8.81
C ARG A 263 -13.12 9.66 8.83
N ILE A 264 -13.16 8.34 8.69
CA ILE A 264 -14.39 7.54 8.72
C ILE A 264 -14.28 6.57 9.88
N ASP A 265 -15.09 6.77 10.90
CA ASP A 265 -15.33 5.74 11.91
C ASP A 265 -15.98 4.51 11.23
N VAL A 266 -15.34 3.35 11.35
CA VAL A 266 -15.82 2.09 10.76
C VAL A 266 -16.26 1.07 11.83
N SER A 267 -16.28 1.46 13.10
CA SER A 267 -16.68 0.57 14.19
C SER A 267 -18.16 0.23 14.11
N GLY A 268 -18.47 -1.07 14.17
CA GLY A 268 -19.84 -1.60 14.08
C GLY A 268 -20.55 -1.37 12.73
N ARG A 269 -19.83 -0.95 11.69
CA ARG A 269 -20.38 -0.70 10.35
C ARG A 269 -20.13 -1.87 9.41
N SER A 270 -21.08 -2.16 8.53
CA SER A 270 -20.86 -3.14 7.46
C SER A 270 -19.87 -2.61 6.41
N ALA A 271 -19.14 -3.52 5.78
CA ALA A 271 -18.19 -3.18 4.72
C ALA A 271 -18.87 -2.40 3.58
N GLN A 272 -20.10 -2.77 3.20
CA GLN A 272 -20.88 -2.06 2.18
C GLN A 272 -21.12 -0.58 2.55
N ARG A 273 -21.52 -0.32 3.80
CA ARG A 273 -21.78 1.05 4.26
C ARG A 273 -20.51 1.88 4.26
N VAL A 274 -19.40 1.28 4.67
CA VAL A 274 -18.10 1.95 4.66
C VAL A 274 -17.66 2.23 3.21
N ALA A 275 -17.81 1.27 2.28
CA ALA A 275 -17.47 1.47 0.87
C ALA A 275 -18.27 2.62 0.24
N ASN A 276 -19.58 2.71 0.51
CA ASN A 276 -20.40 3.83 0.07
C ASN A 276 -19.90 5.17 0.64
N LEU A 277 -19.49 5.20 1.92
CA LEU A 277 -18.92 6.39 2.53
C LEU A 277 -17.59 6.78 1.88
N VAL A 278 -16.70 5.82 1.63
CA VAL A 278 -15.42 6.07 0.93
C VAL A 278 -15.68 6.62 -0.48
N SER A 279 -16.56 5.99 -1.25
CA SER A 279 -16.92 6.45 -2.61
C SER A 279 -17.48 7.88 -2.60
N SER A 280 -18.28 8.26 -1.61
CA SER A 280 -18.78 9.64 -1.44
C SER A 280 -17.70 10.68 -1.12
N LYS A 281 -16.48 10.24 -0.80
CA LYS A 281 -15.31 11.10 -0.57
C LYS A 281 -14.36 11.15 -1.76
N LEU A 282 -14.59 10.32 -2.77
CA LEU A 282 -13.83 10.41 -4.01
C LEU A 282 -14.30 11.64 -4.79
N PRO A 283 -13.42 12.31 -5.55
CA PRO A 283 -13.82 13.37 -6.47
C PRO A 283 -14.93 12.88 -7.40
N HIS A 284 -15.94 13.74 -7.63
CA HIS A 284 -16.96 13.50 -8.64
C HIS A 284 -16.69 14.39 -9.84
N VAL A 285 -16.43 13.78 -10.99
CA VAL A 285 -16.52 14.45 -12.27
C VAL A 285 -17.42 13.62 -13.19
N PRO A 286 -18.32 14.25 -13.95
CA PRO A 286 -19.24 13.53 -14.84
C PRO A 286 -18.47 12.65 -15.84
N VAL A 287 -18.86 11.37 -15.89
CA VAL A 287 -18.24 10.32 -16.67
C VAL A 287 -18.35 10.56 -18.17
N ARG A 288 -17.29 10.19 -18.88
CA ARG A 288 -17.32 9.97 -20.33
C ARG A 288 -17.32 8.46 -20.61
N PRO A 289 -17.93 8.01 -21.72
CA PRO A 289 -17.99 6.60 -22.06
C PRO A 289 -16.58 6.00 -22.11
N PRO A 290 -16.42 4.72 -21.68
CA PRO A 290 -15.12 4.08 -21.53
C PRO A 290 -14.36 4.01 -22.86
N HIS A 291 -13.05 4.26 -22.81
CA HIS A 291 -12.16 3.94 -23.92
C HIS A 291 -11.99 2.42 -24.02
N GLN A 292 -12.22 1.90 -25.22
CA GLN A 292 -12.07 0.48 -25.57
C GLN A 292 -10.58 0.08 -25.61
N GLU A 293 -10.34 -1.12 -25.09
CA GLU A 293 -9.14 -1.97 -25.14
C GLU A 293 -7.84 -1.44 -24.48
N PRO A 294 -7.23 -2.22 -23.55
CA PRO A 294 -5.93 -1.88 -22.99
C PRO A 294 -4.87 -1.90 -24.10
N PRO A 295 -3.95 -0.91 -24.15
CA PRO A 295 -2.91 -0.87 -25.17
C PRO A 295 -2.05 -2.14 -25.12
N HIS A 296 -1.71 -2.67 -26.30
CA HIS A 296 -0.81 -3.82 -26.42
C HIS A 296 0.52 -3.54 -25.71
N LEU A 297 0.77 -4.34 -24.66
CA LEU A 297 1.94 -4.30 -23.76
C LEU A 297 3.25 -4.63 -24.50
N GLN A 298 3.89 -3.64 -25.13
CA GLN A 298 5.30 -3.73 -25.56
C GLN A 298 6.29 -3.06 -24.59
N TRP A 299 5.80 -2.42 -23.51
CA TRP A 299 6.57 -1.47 -22.69
C TRP A 299 7.21 -2.01 -21.40
N ALA A 300 6.94 -3.26 -20.99
CA ALA A 300 7.41 -3.76 -19.68
C ALA A 300 8.95 -3.89 -19.58
N GLY A 301 9.68 -3.96 -20.70
CA GLY A 301 11.14 -3.99 -20.73
C GLY A 301 11.79 -2.62 -20.49
N ASP A 302 11.19 -1.55 -21.03
CA ASP A 302 11.79 -0.22 -21.01
C ASP A 302 11.57 0.52 -19.67
N LEU A 303 10.53 0.16 -18.92
CA LEU A 303 10.25 0.72 -17.59
C LEU A 303 11.25 0.22 -16.53
N VAL A 304 11.79 -1.00 -16.70
CA VAL A 304 12.91 -1.50 -15.88
C VAL A 304 14.20 -0.78 -16.26
N ALA A 305 14.44 -0.46 -17.53
CA ALA A 305 15.62 0.31 -17.91
C ALA A 305 15.54 1.80 -17.47
N GLY A 306 14.36 2.43 -17.59
CA GLY A 306 14.14 3.85 -17.28
C GLY A 306 13.95 4.17 -15.79
N VAL A 307 13.49 3.21 -14.98
CA VAL A 307 13.45 3.38 -13.52
C VAL A 307 14.81 3.07 -12.88
N LEU A 308 15.72 2.38 -13.58
CA LEU A 308 17.06 2.06 -13.09
C LEU A 308 18.18 2.95 -13.67
N ALA A 309 17.86 3.83 -14.63
CA ALA A 309 18.70 4.94 -15.08
C ALA A 309 18.45 6.22 -14.25
#